data_AF-S2XU10-F1
#
_entry.id   AF-S2XU10-F1
#
_cell.length_a   1.000
_cell.length_b   1.000
_cell.length_c   1.000
_cell.angle_alpha   90.00
_cell.angle_beta   90.00
_cell.angle_gamma   90.00
#
_symmetry.space_group_name_H-M   'P 1'
#
loop_
_entity.id
_entity.type
_entity.pdbx_description
1 polymer ?
#
loop_
_entity_poly.entity_id
_entity_poly.type
_entity_poly.pdbx_seq_one_letter_code
_entity_poly.pdbx_strand_id
1 'polypeptide(L)'
;MNMLFIFVIAIVLIQAIIAILYSQMNWPWYVCLIVFSFPFGIALFLIQLFYYERFHKDWDVAFKTKLLLKYSYILTFLEFVALYLIIFVV
;
A
#
# COMPACT_ATOMS: atom_id res chain seq x y z
N MET A 1 0.18 -15.45 -22.54
CA MET A 1 -0.14 -15.15 -21.13
C MET A 1 -1.20 -14.05 -21.14
N ASN A 2 -2.36 -14.26 -20.51
CA ASN A 2 -3.49 -13.30 -20.57
C ASN A 2 -3.09 -11.99 -19.86
N MET A 3 -3.40 -10.81 -20.42
CA MET A 3 -2.95 -9.53 -19.86
C MET A 3 -3.50 -9.30 -18.44
N LEU A 4 -4.73 -9.72 -18.17
CA LEU A 4 -5.34 -9.70 -16.83
C LEU A 4 -4.51 -10.51 -15.81
N PHE A 5 -3.91 -11.63 -16.24
CA PHE A 5 -3.08 -12.45 -15.37
C PHE A 5 -1.77 -11.73 -14.99
N ILE A 6 -1.16 -11.02 -15.95
CA ILE A 6 0.03 -10.21 -15.70
C ILE A 6 -0.29 -9.08 -14.72
N PHE A 7 -1.45 -8.43 -14.89
CA PHE A 7 -1.92 -7.38 -14.00
C PHE A 7 -2.12 -7.87 -12.56
N VAL A 8 -2.77 -9.02 -12.37
CA VAL A 8 -2.97 -9.61 -11.03
C VAL A 8 -1.62 -9.94 -10.37
N ILE A 9 -0.67 -10.53 -11.11
CA ILE A 9 0.67 -10.79 -10.58
C ILE A 9 1.36 -9.48 -10.16
N ALA A 10 1.26 -8.42 -10.97
CA ALA A 10 1.85 -7.13 -10.66
C ALA A 10 1.28 -6.53 -9.37
N ILE A 11 -0.05 -6.59 -9.17
CA ILE A 11 -0.69 -6.16 -7.92
C ILE A 11 -0.18 -6.97 -6.74
N VAL A 12 -0.13 -8.30 -6.86
CA VAL A 12 0.35 -9.16 -5.76
C VAL A 12 1.79 -8.83 -5.36
N LEU A 13 2.66 -8.55 -6.33
CA LEU A 13 4.04 -8.13 -6.07
C LEU A 13 4.11 -6.77 -5.39
N ILE A 14 3.31 -5.78 -5.85
CA ILE A 14 3.26 -4.47 -5.22
C ILE A 14 2.75 -4.58 -3.78
N GLN A 15 1.68 -5.34 -3.55
CA GLN A 15 1.14 -5.57 -2.21
C GLN A 15 2.12 -6.27 -1.28
N ALA A 16 2.90 -7.24 -1.81
CA ALA A 16 3.96 -7.87 -1.03
C ALA A 16 5.03 -6.84 -0.61
N ILE A 17 5.44 -5.96 -1.51
CA ILE A 17 6.41 -4.89 -1.19
C ILE A 17 5.82 -3.97 -0.11
N ILE A 18 4.59 -3.49 -0.27
CA ILE A 18 3.96 -2.61 0.72
C ILE A 18 3.87 -3.30 2.09
N ALA A 19 3.45 -4.56 2.16
CA ALA A 19 3.41 -5.32 3.41
C ALA A 19 4.79 -5.43 4.08
N ILE A 20 5.86 -5.61 3.30
CA ILE A 20 7.25 -5.58 3.81
C ILE A 20 7.60 -4.20 4.38
N LEU A 21 7.22 -3.11 3.70
CA LEU A 21 7.45 -1.74 4.23
C LEU A 21 6.74 -1.55 5.59
N TYR A 22 5.54 -2.09 5.74
CA TYR A 22 4.80 -2.06 7.01
C TYR A 22 5.47 -2.89 8.10
N SER A 23 6.01 -4.07 7.77
CA SER A 23 6.82 -4.84 8.70
C SER A 23 8.07 -4.07 9.16
N GLN A 24 8.71 -3.29 8.28
CA GLN A 24 9.88 -2.45 8.62
C GLN A 24 9.54 -1.24 9.52
N MET A 25 8.26 -0.85 9.57
CA MET A 25 7.71 0.16 10.48
C MET A 25 7.29 -0.44 11.84
N ASN A 26 7.61 -1.71 12.10
CA ASN A 26 7.23 -2.47 13.31
C ASN A 26 5.72 -2.69 13.47
N TRP A 27 4.95 -2.68 12.37
CA TRP A 27 3.56 -3.14 12.43
C TRP A 27 3.51 -4.66 12.69
N PRO A 28 2.56 -5.13 13.51
CA PRO A 28 2.38 -6.56 13.75
C PRO A 28 1.98 -7.30 12.48
N TRP A 29 2.33 -8.58 12.41
CA TRP A 29 2.17 -9.43 11.23
C TRP A 29 0.74 -9.47 10.66
N TYR A 30 -0.28 -9.41 11.53
CA TYR A 30 -1.68 -9.42 11.09
C TYR A 30 -2.05 -8.15 10.33
N VAL A 31 -1.47 -6.99 10.66
CA VAL A 31 -1.67 -5.76 9.89
C VAL A 31 -0.97 -5.87 8.54
N CYS A 32 0.22 -6.46 8.48
CA CYS A 32 0.91 -6.71 7.22
C CYS A 32 0.08 -7.62 6.29
N LEU A 33 -0.60 -8.64 6.84
CA LEU A 33 -1.52 -9.49 6.07
C LEU A 33 -2.75 -8.73 5.57
N ILE A 34 -3.33 -7.85 6.41
CA ILE A 34 -4.44 -7.00 5.99
C ILE A 34 -4.00 -6.09 4.85
N VAL A 35 -2.84 -5.42 5.00
CA VAL A 35 -2.26 -4.58 3.95
C VAL A 35 -2.10 -5.36 2.65
N PHE A 36 -1.48 -6.54 2.72
CA PHE A 36 -1.30 -7.41 1.55
C PHE A 36 -2.63 -7.82 0.87
N SER A 37 -3.67 -8.07 1.67
CA SER A 37 -4.95 -8.63 1.20
C SER A 37 -5.89 -7.58 0.61
N PHE A 38 -5.65 -6.30 0.90
CA PHE A 38 -6.52 -5.18 0.48
C PHE A 38 -5.76 -4.22 -0.45
N PRO A 39 -5.70 -4.54 -1.77
CA PRO A 39 -5.01 -3.72 -2.73
C PRO A 39 -5.67 -2.36 -2.95
N PHE A 40 -5.06 -1.52 -3.79
CA PHE A 40 -5.57 -0.20 -4.15
C PHE A 40 -5.70 0.74 -2.96
N GLY A 41 -4.83 0.58 -1.98
CA GLY A 41 -4.70 1.55 -0.88
C GLY A 41 -5.77 1.45 0.20
N ILE A 42 -6.71 0.50 0.14
CA ILE A 42 -7.83 0.43 1.09
C ILE A 42 -7.30 0.27 2.52
N ALA A 43 -6.42 -0.71 2.76
CA ALA A 43 -5.83 -0.92 4.07
C ALA A 43 -4.96 0.27 4.52
N LEU A 44 -4.18 0.85 3.61
CA LEU A 44 -3.35 2.01 3.91
C LEU A 44 -4.18 3.21 4.34
N PHE A 45 -5.30 3.46 3.66
CA PHE A 45 -6.21 4.54 3.99
C PHE A 45 -6.85 4.35 5.37
N LEU A 46 -7.26 3.12 5.71
CA LEU A 46 -7.79 2.81 7.03
C LEU A 46 -6.73 3.03 8.13
N ILE A 47 -5.49 2.60 7.90
CA ILE A 47 -4.40 2.83 8.86
C ILE A 47 -4.12 4.32 9.00
N GLN A 48 -4.11 5.07 7.88
CA GLN A 48 -3.94 6.52 7.91
C GLN A 48 -5.00 7.19 8.79
N LEU A 49 -6.27 6.91 8.53
CA LEU A 49 -7.40 7.54 9.22
C LEU A 49 -7.48 7.13 10.70
N PHE A 50 -7.35 5.84 11.00
CA PHE A 50 -7.60 5.32 12.35
C PHE A 50 -6.36 5.30 13.25
N TYR A 51 -5.15 5.30 12.68
CA TYR A 51 -3.92 5.25 13.46
C TYR A 51 -3.10 6.54 13.36
N TYR A 52 -2.66 6.93 12.16
CA TYR A 52 -1.73 8.06 12.03
C TYR A 52 -2.40 9.38 12.39
N GLU A 53 -3.54 9.71 11.78
CA GLU A 53 -4.26 10.96 12.07
C GLU A 53 -4.74 11.05 13.54
N ARG A 54 -5.04 9.90 14.15
CA ARG A 54 -5.58 9.85 15.52
C ARG A 54 -4.52 9.92 16.60
N PHE A 55 -3.42 9.19 16.45
CA PHE A 55 -2.40 9.04 17.49
C PHE A 55 -1.16 9.90 17.26
N HIS A 56 -0.95 10.42 16.05
CA HIS A 56 0.22 11.23 15.70
C HIS A 56 -0.21 12.62 15.22
N LYS A 57 -0.65 13.45 16.17
CA LYS A 57 -1.02 14.84 15.91
C LYS A 57 0.15 15.57 15.25
N ASP A 58 -0.16 16.43 14.28
CA ASP A 58 0.82 17.19 13.49
C ASP A 58 1.86 16.31 12.76
N TRP A 59 1.52 15.03 12.54
CA TRP A 59 2.41 14.04 11.94
C TRP A 59 3.74 13.92 12.67
N ASP A 60 3.73 13.91 14.01
CA ASP A 60 4.94 13.65 14.80
C ASP A 60 5.32 12.16 14.78
N VAL A 61 5.76 11.70 13.61
CA VAL A 61 6.21 10.33 13.34
C VAL A 61 7.69 10.37 12.95
N ALA A 62 8.44 9.33 13.33
CA ALA A 62 9.83 9.19 12.96
C ALA A 62 10.04 9.33 11.44
N PHE A 63 11.12 10.01 11.03
CA PHE A 63 11.41 10.28 9.62
C PHE A 63 11.42 9.01 8.76
N LYS A 64 11.98 7.92 9.27
CA LYS A 64 11.96 6.60 8.60
C LYS A 64 10.54 6.16 8.27
N THR A 65 9.61 6.25 9.23
CA THR A 65 8.20 5.88 9.05
C THR A 65 7.54 6.77 7.99
N LYS A 66 7.77 8.09 8.04
CA LYS A 66 7.26 9.02 7.01
C LYS A 66 7.74 8.64 5.60
N LEU A 67 9.01 8.28 5.47
CA LEU A 67 9.59 7.88 4.19
C LEU A 67 8.97 6.57 3.66
N LEU A 68 8.81 5.56 4.52
CA LEU A 68 8.21 4.28 4.16
C LEU A 68 6.72 4.43 3.80
N LEU A 69 5.98 5.27 4.52
CA LEU A 69 4.60 5.61 4.17
C LEU A 69 4.53 6.28 2.79
N LYS A 70 5.41 7.26 2.52
CA LYS A 70 5.49 7.92 1.20
C LYS A 70 5.71 6.92 0.07
N TYR A 71 6.64 5.98 0.22
CA TYR A 71 6.84 4.92 -0.79
C TYR A 71 5.61 4.03 -0.95
N SER A 72 4.95 3.69 0.15
CA SER A 72 3.73 2.89 0.11
C SER A 72 2.60 3.58 -0.68
N TYR A 73 2.45 4.90 -0.53
CA TYR A 73 1.49 5.70 -1.30
C TYR A 73 1.86 5.82 -2.77
N ILE A 74 3.15 5.97 -3.10
CA ILE A 74 3.61 5.97 -4.51
C ILE A 74 3.31 4.62 -5.17
N LEU A 75 3.58 3.52 -4.49
CA LEU A 75 3.27 2.18 -4.99
C LEU A 75 1.77 1.99 -5.21
N THR A 76 0.95 2.43 -4.26
CA THR A 76 -0.52 2.41 -4.40
C THR A 76 -0.99 3.24 -5.60
N PHE A 77 -0.41 4.42 -5.81
CA PHE A 77 -0.71 5.23 -6.99
C PHE A 77 -0.40 4.49 -8.30
N LEU A 78 0.73 3.77 -8.36
CA LEU A 78 1.07 2.94 -9.52
C LEU A 78 0.06 1.81 -9.76
N GLU A 79 -0.50 1.21 -8.71
CA GLU A 79 -1.59 0.23 -8.87
C GLU A 79 -2.82 0.85 -9.54
N PHE A 80 -3.21 2.06 -9.15
CA PHE A 80 -4.33 2.77 -9.77
C PHE A 80 -4.05 3.15 -11.22
N VAL A 81 -2.83 3.61 -11.53
CA VAL A 81 -2.42 3.87 -12.92
C VAL A 81 -2.51 2.60 -13.74
N ALA A 82 -2.00 1.47 -13.22
CA ALA A 82 -2.07 0.19 -13.91
C ALA A 82 -3.53 -0.27 -14.12
N LEU A 83 -4.38 -0.13 -13.10
CA LEU A 83 -5.82 -0.44 -13.21
C LEU A 83 -6.50 0.40 -14.30
N TYR A 84 -6.23 1.71 -14.32
CA TYR A 84 -6.77 2.61 -15.33
C TYR A 84 -6.36 2.19 -16.74
N LEU A 85 -5.08 1.89 -16.96
CA LEU A 85 -4.58 1.44 -18.26
C LEU A 85 -5.26 0.14 -18.70
N ILE A 86 -5.47 -0.82 -17.79
CA ILE A 86 -6.13 -2.09 -18.09
C ILE A 86 -7.62 -1.92 -18.42
N ILE A 87 -8.32 -0.98 -17.79
CA ILE A 87 -9.77 -0.81 -18.00
C ILE A 87 -10.06 0.05 -19.25
N PHE A 88 -9.23 1.05 -19.53
CA PHE A 88 -9.59 2.11 -20.49
C PHE A 88 -8.69 2.21 -21.71
N VAL A 89 -7.49 1.61 -21.71
CA VAL A 89 -6.51 1.75 -22.81
C VAL A 89 -6.30 0.44 -23.55
N VAL A 90 -6.29 -0.68 -22.83
CA VAL A 90 -6.15 -2.03 -23.38
C VAL A 90 -7.53 -2.56 -23.75
#